data_AF-A0A2V8NFK2-F1
#
_entry.id   AF-A0A2V8NFK2-F1
#
_cell.length_a   1.000
_cell.length_b   1.000
_cell.length_c   1.000
_cell.angle_alpha   90.00
_cell.angle_beta   90.00
_cell.angle_gamma   90.00
#
_symmetry.space_group_name_H-M   'P 1'
#
loop_
_entity.id
_entity.type
_entity.pdbx_description
1 polymer ?
#
loop_
_entity_poly.entity_id
_entity_poly.type
_entity_poly.pdbx_seq_one_letter_code
_entity_poly.pdbx_strand_id
1 'polypeptide(L)'
;MFDKLLPQSIDNTYRGYKIALWLFGLVVGVRITQSLSVIFNGYDTARAADGIPVATYTPEAAQQMVALFSQGSLWRLTLGLLCVLVLVRYRSAVPLMFALLLLNYLTGQLIFQFVPLVRTGTPPGPYVNFGLFILMIVGLVLSLRSRGTRNYLAYDARAT
;
A
#
# COMPACT_ATOMS: atom_id res chain seq x y z
N MET A 1 -9.44 13.23 -15.74
CA MET A 1 -9.17 12.32 -14.60
C MET A 1 -7.68 12.02 -14.48
N PHE A 2 -6.98 11.82 -15.60
CA PHE A 2 -5.53 11.62 -15.64
C PHE A 2 -4.73 12.74 -14.93
N ASP A 3 -5.16 14.01 -15.04
CA ASP A 3 -4.49 15.15 -14.36
C ASP A 3 -4.57 15.11 -12.83
N LYS A 4 -5.44 14.26 -12.26
CA LYS A 4 -5.53 14.01 -10.82
C LYS A 4 -4.70 12.80 -10.38
N LEU A 5 -4.43 11.89 -11.30
CA LEU A 5 -3.60 10.71 -11.06
C LEU A 5 -2.12 11.04 -11.26
N LEU A 6 -1.81 11.92 -12.21
CA LEU A 6 -0.49 12.49 -12.48
C LEU A 6 -0.60 14.03 -12.44
N PRO A 7 -0.57 14.65 -11.25
CA PRO A 7 -0.64 16.10 -11.14
C PRO A 7 0.59 16.75 -11.80
N GLN A 8 0.35 17.78 -12.62
CA GLN A 8 1.42 18.54 -13.29
C GLN A 8 2.29 19.34 -12.30
N SER A 9 1.76 19.67 -11.11
CA SER A 9 2.53 20.25 -10.01
C SER A 9 2.40 19.40 -8.74
N ILE A 10 3.53 19.03 -8.15
CA ILE A 10 3.58 18.31 -6.87
C ILE A 10 3.52 19.34 -5.73
N ASP A 11 2.31 19.84 -5.47
CA ASP A 11 2.04 20.77 -4.39
C ASP A 11 1.43 20.10 -3.16
N ASN A 12 1.37 20.83 -2.03
CA ASN A 12 0.68 20.36 -0.83
C ASN A 12 -0.85 20.54 -0.89
N THR A 13 -1.36 21.11 -1.98
CA THR A 13 -2.79 21.42 -2.16
C THR A 13 -3.59 20.19 -2.56
N TYR A 14 -4.09 19.44 -1.56
CA TYR A 14 -4.92 18.27 -1.79
C TYR A 14 -6.39 18.63 -2.06
N ARG A 15 -6.91 18.24 -3.23
CA ARG A 15 -8.29 18.53 -3.69
C ARG A 15 -9.27 17.36 -3.56
N GLY A 16 -8.83 16.22 -3.03
CA GLY A 16 -9.64 15.01 -2.80
C GLY A 16 -10.31 14.98 -1.42
N TYR A 17 -11.04 13.90 -1.10
CA TYR A 17 -11.64 13.73 0.22
C TYR A 17 -10.58 13.50 1.30
N LYS A 18 -10.60 14.27 2.39
CA LYS A 18 -9.65 14.14 3.52
C LYS A 18 -9.60 12.74 4.12
N ILE A 19 -10.69 11.96 4.03
CA ILE A 19 -10.72 10.58 4.50
C ILE A 19 -9.78 9.66 3.72
N ALA A 20 -9.49 9.96 2.44
CA ALA A 20 -8.52 9.21 1.65
C ALA A 20 -7.09 9.38 2.18
N LEU A 21 -6.74 10.54 2.78
CA LEU A 21 -5.45 10.74 3.44
C LEU A 21 -5.32 9.89 4.70
N TRP A 22 -6.40 9.77 5.47
CA TRP A 22 -6.44 8.90 6.66
C TRP A 22 -6.33 7.42 6.27
N LEU A 23 -7.09 6.97 5.26
CA LEU A 23 -6.97 5.61 4.72
C LEU A 23 -5.56 5.35 4.19
N PHE A 24 -4.95 6.31 3.50
CA PHE A 24 -3.57 6.19 3.02
C PHE A 24 -2.58 6.03 4.17
N GLY A 25 -2.69 6.87 5.22
CA GLY A 25 -1.89 6.77 6.42
C GLY A 25 -2.01 5.39 7.09
N LEU A 26 -3.22 4.84 7.18
CA LEU A 26 -3.46 3.50 7.71
C LEU A 26 -2.77 2.43 6.87
N VAL A 27 -2.95 2.42 5.54
CA VAL A 27 -2.30 1.44 4.64
C VAL A 27 -0.78 1.49 4.79
N VAL A 28 -0.22 2.70 4.76
CA VAL A 28 1.23 2.92 4.84
C VAL A 28 1.76 2.47 6.20
N GLY A 29 1.05 2.79 7.29
CA GLY A 29 1.41 2.35 8.63
C GLY A 29 1.48 0.83 8.74
N VAL A 30 0.44 0.12 8.31
CA VAL A 30 0.42 -1.35 8.34
C VAL A 30 1.56 -1.93 7.49
N ARG A 31 1.83 -1.37 6.30
CA ARG A 31 2.94 -1.83 5.43
C ARG A 31 4.32 -1.62 6.05
N ILE A 32 4.53 -0.50 6.74
CA ILE A 32 5.77 -0.23 7.46
C ILE A 32 5.93 -1.24 8.60
N THR A 33 4.88 -1.44 9.41
CA THR A 33 4.91 -2.43 10.50
C THR A 33 5.24 -3.83 9.98
N GLN A 34 4.57 -4.29 8.91
CA GLN A 34 4.89 -5.58 8.28
C GLN A 34 6.35 -5.66 7.83
N SER A 35 6.87 -4.59 7.21
CA SER A 35 8.26 -4.58 6.72
C SER A 35 9.27 -4.64 7.86
N LEU A 36 9.01 -3.93 8.96
CA LEU A 36 9.83 -3.99 10.17
C LEU A 36 9.77 -5.38 10.83
N SER A 37 8.57 -5.99 10.91
CA SER A 37 8.42 -7.35 11.42
C SER A 37 9.25 -8.36 10.63
N VAL A 38 9.30 -8.26 9.30
CA VAL A 38 10.15 -9.13 8.49
C VAL A 38 11.65 -8.84 8.70
N ILE A 39 12.04 -7.57 8.78
CA ILE A 39 13.46 -7.21 8.96
C ILE A 39 14.00 -7.73 10.30
N PHE A 40 13.25 -7.55 11.38
CA PHE A 40 13.69 -7.92 12.73
C PHE A 40 13.35 -9.36 13.12
N ASN A 41 12.25 -9.90 12.59
CA ASN A 41 11.79 -11.26 12.90
C ASN A 41 11.30 -11.98 11.63
N GLY A 42 12.17 -12.07 10.64
CA GLY A 42 11.86 -12.66 9.33
C GLY A 42 11.49 -14.14 9.41
N TYR A 43 12.12 -14.90 10.31
CA TYR A 43 11.84 -16.32 10.48
C TYR A 43 10.41 -16.57 10.99
N ASP A 44 10.04 -15.95 12.11
CA ASP A 44 8.70 -16.14 12.67
C ASP A 44 7.63 -15.49 11.78
N THR A 45 7.95 -14.35 11.16
CA THR A 45 7.01 -13.69 10.24
C THR A 45 6.73 -14.55 9.01
N ALA A 46 7.76 -15.12 8.38
CA ALA A 46 7.59 -16.01 7.24
C ALA A 46 6.76 -17.25 7.61
N ARG A 47 6.98 -17.82 8.80
CA ARG A 47 6.24 -18.99 9.28
C ARG A 47 4.79 -18.67 9.66
N ALA A 48 4.59 -17.68 10.52
CA ALA A 48 3.30 -17.39 11.14
C ALA A 48 2.40 -16.51 10.26
N ALA A 49 2.97 -15.48 9.62
CA ALA A 49 2.19 -14.55 8.82
C ALA A 49 2.02 -15.05 7.38
N ASP A 50 3.08 -15.58 6.75
CA ASP A 50 3.05 -16.00 5.35
C ASP A 50 2.81 -17.50 5.15
N GLY A 51 2.89 -18.30 6.23
CA GLY A 51 2.66 -19.75 6.19
C GLY A 51 3.77 -20.52 5.50
N ILE A 52 4.97 -19.96 5.38
CA ILE A 52 6.07 -20.62 4.70
C ILE A 52 6.61 -21.72 5.62
N PRO A 53 6.81 -22.97 5.13
CA PRO A 53 7.29 -24.09 5.95
C PRO A 53 8.79 -23.99 6.24
N VAL A 54 9.27 -22.84 6.73
CA VAL A 54 10.70 -22.57 6.96
C VAL A 54 11.36 -23.59 7.88
N ALA A 55 10.60 -24.17 8.82
CA ALA A 55 11.06 -25.20 9.74
C ALA A 55 11.37 -26.56 9.07
N THR A 56 10.94 -26.76 7.82
CA THR A 56 11.24 -27.98 7.04
C THR A 56 12.53 -27.87 6.22
N TYR A 57 13.11 -26.68 6.15
CA TYR A 57 14.33 -26.42 5.38
C TYR A 57 15.56 -26.79 6.20
N THR A 58 16.70 -27.02 5.52
CA THR A 58 17.98 -27.12 6.23
C THR A 58 18.29 -25.78 6.90
N PRO A 59 19.08 -25.76 7.99
CA PRO A 59 19.43 -24.52 8.68
C PRO A 59 20.02 -23.44 7.76
N GLU A 60 20.86 -23.85 6.80
CA GLU A 60 21.51 -22.95 5.84
C GLU A 60 20.49 -22.35 4.87
N ALA A 61 19.58 -23.18 4.34
CA ALA A 61 18.53 -22.74 3.43
C ALA A 61 17.53 -21.80 4.14
N ALA A 62 17.17 -22.10 5.38
CA ALA A 62 16.33 -21.22 6.20
C ALA A 62 17.01 -19.86 6.43
N GLN A 63 18.30 -19.85 6.78
CA GLN A 63 19.06 -18.62 6.99
C GLN A 63 19.18 -17.79 5.70
N GLN A 64 19.48 -18.42 4.56
CA GLN A 64 19.55 -17.75 3.27
C GLN A 64 18.19 -17.14 2.88
N MET A 65 17.11 -17.90 3.06
CA MET A 65 15.76 -17.42 2.80
C MET A 65 15.43 -16.21 3.67
N VAL A 66 15.69 -16.27 4.98
CA VAL A 66 15.45 -15.14 5.90
C VAL A 66 16.28 -13.91 5.48
N ALA A 67 17.54 -14.09 5.09
CA ALA A 67 18.39 -12.99 4.62
C ALA A 67 17.80 -12.30 3.38
N LEU A 68 17.39 -13.08 2.36
CA LEU A 68 16.75 -12.53 1.16
C LEU A 68 15.40 -11.90 1.47
N PHE A 69 14.64 -12.47 2.40
CA PHE A 69 13.32 -12.00 2.79
C PHE A 69 13.39 -10.66 3.56
N SER A 70 14.35 -10.53 4.47
CA SER A 70 14.67 -9.28 5.16
C SER A 70 15.18 -8.22 4.18
N GLN A 71 16.07 -8.59 3.26
CA GLN A 71 16.58 -7.67 2.24
C GLN A 71 15.46 -7.17 1.30
N GLY A 72 14.56 -8.05 0.86
CA GLY A 72 13.40 -7.67 0.06
C GLY A 72 12.44 -6.74 0.80
N SER A 73 12.35 -6.88 2.12
CA SER A 73 11.52 -6.02 2.97
C SER A 73 12.08 -4.62 3.16
N LEU A 74 13.39 -4.43 2.95
CA LEU A 74 13.99 -3.09 2.93
C LEU A 74 13.41 -2.23 1.79
N TRP A 75 13.25 -2.79 0.58
CA TRP A 75 12.64 -2.04 -0.54
C TRP A 75 11.19 -1.65 -0.26
N ARG A 76 10.43 -2.55 0.39
CA ARG A 76 9.06 -2.28 0.84
C ARG A 76 9.01 -1.17 1.89
N LEU A 77 9.95 -1.16 2.82
CA LEU A 77 10.10 -0.11 3.83
C LEU A 77 10.44 1.23 3.19
N THR A 78 11.39 1.27 2.26
CA THR A 78 11.75 2.48 1.51
C THR A 78 10.55 3.09 0.78
N LEU A 79 9.76 2.25 0.10
CA LEU A 79 8.52 2.70 -0.53
C LEU A 79 7.50 3.24 0.49
N GLY A 80 7.39 2.59 1.65
CA GLY A 80 6.57 3.07 2.77
C GLY A 80 6.99 4.44 3.28
N LEU A 81 8.30 4.67 3.47
CA LEU A 81 8.85 5.97 3.88
C LEU A 81 8.61 7.05 2.82
N LEU A 82 8.73 6.71 1.53
CA LEU A 82 8.38 7.61 0.45
C LEU A 82 6.89 7.99 0.49
N CYS A 83 6.01 7.03 0.79
CA CYS A 83 4.59 7.30 1.00
C CYS A 83 4.35 8.22 2.20
N VAL A 84 5.07 8.06 3.31
CA VAL A 84 4.99 8.97 4.46
C VAL A 84 5.42 10.39 4.06
N LEU A 85 6.52 10.52 3.33
CA LEU A 85 7.00 11.81 2.82
C LEU A 85 5.96 12.48 1.92
N VAL A 86 5.31 11.71 1.04
CA VAL A 86 4.19 12.19 0.21
C VAL A 86 3.00 12.65 1.07
N LEU A 87 2.65 11.89 2.11
CA LEU A 87 1.54 12.24 3.01
C LEU A 87 1.81 13.53 3.82
N VAL A 88 3.07 13.76 4.20
CA VAL A 88 3.48 14.94 5.00
C VAL A 88 3.64 16.18 4.12
N ARG A 89 4.31 16.06 2.97
CA ARG A 89 4.79 17.22 2.20
C ARG A 89 4.13 17.38 0.83
N TYR A 90 3.73 16.29 0.19
CA TYR A 90 3.29 16.27 -1.22
C TYR A 90 1.92 15.64 -1.39
N ARG A 91 0.94 16.10 -0.62
CA ARG A 91 -0.39 15.46 -0.54
C ARG A 91 -1.11 15.33 -1.88
N SER A 92 -0.80 16.19 -2.86
CA SER A 92 -1.32 16.07 -4.23
C SER A 92 -0.95 14.75 -4.92
N ALA A 93 0.18 14.12 -4.55
CA ALA A 93 0.68 12.88 -5.13
C ALA A 93 0.13 11.60 -4.44
N VAL A 94 -0.74 11.74 -3.42
CA VAL A 94 -1.37 10.59 -2.75
C VAL A 94 -2.15 9.65 -3.69
N PRO A 95 -2.96 10.14 -4.67
CA PRO A 95 -3.63 9.26 -5.64
C PRO A 95 -2.62 8.41 -6.44
N LEU A 96 -1.49 9.01 -6.82
CA LEU A 96 -0.42 8.33 -7.55
C LEU A 96 0.21 7.21 -6.71
N MET A 97 0.48 7.49 -5.43
CA MET A 97 1.04 6.48 -4.51
C MET A 97 0.07 5.32 -4.27
N PHE A 98 -1.23 5.58 -4.15
CA PHE A 98 -2.23 4.50 -4.11
C PHE A 98 -2.17 3.62 -5.37
N ALA A 99 -2.07 4.23 -6.55
CA ALA A 99 -1.97 3.49 -7.80
C ALA A 99 -0.68 2.64 -7.86
N LEU A 100 0.46 3.18 -7.42
CA LEU A 100 1.73 2.44 -7.35
C LEU A 100 1.64 1.26 -6.37
N LEU A 101 1.06 1.46 -5.18
CA LEU A 101 0.90 0.38 -4.20
C LEU A 101 -0.05 -0.72 -4.68
N LEU A 102 -1.12 -0.36 -5.39
CA LEU A 102 -2.04 -1.30 -6.03
C LEU A 102 -1.34 -2.09 -7.14
N LEU A 103 -0.63 -1.40 -8.02
CA LEU A 103 0.14 -2.03 -9.09
C LEU A 103 1.16 -3.02 -8.52
N ASN A 104 1.92 -2.62 -7.49
CA ASN A 104 2.88 -3.48 -6.83
C ASN A 104 2.24 -4.73 -6.19
N TYR A 105 1.03 -4.61 -5.66
CA TYR A 105 0.30 -5.78 -5.16
C TYR A 105 -0.15 -6.70 -6.30
N LEU A 106 -0.71 -6.16 -7.38
CA LEU A 106 -1.19 -6.93 -8.53
C LEU A 106 -0.05 -7.66 -9.24
N THR A 107 1.08 -6.98 -9.47
CA THR A 107 2.27 -7.61 -10.06
C THR A 107 2.83 -8.70 -9.15
N GLY A 108 2.81 -8.50 -7.84
CA GLY A 108 3.18 -9.53 -6.87
C GLY A 108 2.28 -10.77 -6.95
N GLN A 109 0.96 -10.59 -7.03
CA GLN A 109 0.02 -11.71 -7.21
C GLN A 109 0.23 -12.42 -8.53
N LEU A 110 0.51 -11.69 -9.61
CA LEU A 110 0.82 -12.25 -10.91
C LEU A 110 2.09 -13.11 -10.86
N ILE A 111 3.15 -12.64 -10.18
CA ILE A 111 4.36 -13.43 -9.96
C ILE A 111 4.04 -14.74 -9.24
N PHE A 112 3.17 -14.72 -8.23
CA PHE A 112 2.78 -15.95 -7.51
C PHE A 112 1.93 -16.92 -8.33
N GLN A 113 1.38 -16.50 -9.47
CA GLN A 113 0.77 -17.45 -10.42
C GLN A 113 1.84 -18.22 -11.21
N PHE A 114 2.99 -17.59 -11.50
CA PHE A 114 4.10 -18.23 -12.20
C PHE A 114 5.05 -18.98 -11.26
N VAL A 115 5.25 -18.46 -10.05
CA VAL A 115 6.11 -19.04 -9.02
C VAL A 115 5.27 -19.22 -7.75
N PRO A 116 4.52 -20.33 -7.63
CA PRO A 116 3.61 -20.55 -6.51
C PRO A 116 4.38 -20.62 -5.19
N LEU A 117 3.95 -19.80 -4.24
CA LEU A 117 4.42 -19.92 -2.86
C LEU A 117 3.69 -21.08 -2.17
N VAL A 118 4.46 -22.10 -1.81
CA VAL A 118 3.98 -23.19 -0.95
C VAL A 118 3.68 -22.62 0.43
N ARG A 119 2.44 -22.83 0.90
CA ARG A 119 1.97 -22.37 2.21
C ARG A 119 1.39 -23.53 3.00
N THR A 120 1.59 -23.51 4.31
CA THR A 120 1.00 -24.47 5.24
C THR A 120 -0.18 -23.84 5.97
N GLY A 121 -1.29 -24.58 6.06
CA GLY A 121 -2.51 -24.12 6.70
C GLY A 121 -3.15 -22.91 6.02
N THR A 122 -3.85 -22.09 6.82
CA THR A 122 -4.52 -20.85 6.38
C THR A 122 -3.82 -19.65 7.02
N PRO A 123 -2.67 -19.20 6.48
CA PRO A 123 -1.92 -18.11 7.08
C PRO A 123 -2.70 -16.79 7.00
N PRO A 124 -2.59 -15.91 8.02
CA PRO A 124 -3.33 -14.65 8.08
C PRO A 124 -2.82 -13.59 7.08
N GLY A 125 -1.56 -13.64 6.66
CA GLY A 125 -0.91 -12.62 5.82
C GLY A 125 -1.61 -12.35 4.50
N PRO A 126 -1.93 -13.38 3.68
CA PRO A 126 -2.69 -13.21 2.45
C PRO A 126 -4.03 -12.48 2.65
N TYR A 127 -4.77 -12.80 3.71
CA TYR A 127 -6.07 -12.16 4.01
C TYR A 127 -5.91 -10.70 4.42
N VAL A 128 -4.92 -10.38 5.26
CA VAL A 128 -4.60 -9.00 5.64
C VAL A 128 -4.20 -8.19 4.41
N ASN A 129 -3.35 -8.75 3.53
CA ASN A 129 -2.91 -8.07 2.31
C ASN A 129 -4.06 -7.86 1.32
N PHE A 130 -5.01 -8.79 1.24
CA PHE A 130 -6.23 -8.63 0.45
C PHE A 130 -7.16 -7.55 1.03
N GLY A 131 -7.31 -7.47 2.35
CA GLY A 131 -8.03 -6.38 3.02
C GLY A 131 -7.40 -5.02 2.73
N LEU A 132 -6.07 -4.91 2.81
CA LEU A 132 -5.34 -3.70 2.42
C LEU A 132 -5.54 -3.37 0.93
N PHE A 133 -5.63 -4.37 0.05
CA PHE A 133 -5.90 -4.17 -1.37
C PHE A 133 -7.27 -3.53 -1.60
N ILE A 134 -8.33 -4.04 -0.98
CA ILE A 134 -9.67 -3.43 -1.05
C ILE A 134 -9.62 -1.99 -0.52
N LEU A 135 -8.95 -1.77 0.60
CA LEU A 135 -8.84 -0.46 1.22
C LEU A 135 -8.08 0.55 0.34
N MET A 136 -7.06 0.09 -0.40
CA MET A 136 -6.34 0.90 -1.39
C MET A 136 -7.22 1.26 -2.59
N ILE A 137 -8.07 0.35 -3.09
CA ILE A 137 -9.03 0.67 -4.16
C ILE A 137 -10.00 1.75 -3.69
N VAL A 138 -10.60 1.57 -2.51
CA VAL A 138 -11.53 2.54 -1.91
C VAL A 138 -10.84 3.90 -1.71
N GLY A 139 -9.63 3.90 -1.15
CA GLY A 139 -8.80 5.10 -0.97
C GLY A 139 -8.51 5.81 -2.28
N LEU A 140 -8.15 5.08 -3.35
CA LEU A 140 -7.90 5.64 -4.67
C LEU A 140 -9.16 6.30 -5.26
N VAL A 141 -10.30 5.61 -5.22
CA VAL A 141 -11.57 6.14 -5.72
C VAL A 141 -11.97 7.42 -4.97
N LEU A 142 -11.83 7.43 -3.65
CA LEU A 142 -12.09 8.61 -2.83
C LEU A 142 -11.09 9.75 -3.07
N SER A 143 -9.84 9.40 -3.41
CA SER A 143 -8.81 10.39 -3.73
C SER A 143 -9.07 11.07 -5.08
N LEU A 144 -9.60 10.33 -6.06
CA LEU A 144 -9.92 10.84 -7.41
C LEU A 144 -11.26 11.59 -7.47
N ARG A 145 -12.23 11.23 -6.62
CA ARG A 145 -13.48 11.98 -6.48
C ARG A 145 -13.19 13.32 -5.80
N SER A 146 -13.19 14.39 -6.59
CA SER A 146 -13.14 15.76 -6.06
C SER A 146 -14.53 16.15 -5.60
N ARG A 147 -14.61 16.91 -4.49
CA ARG A 147 -15.80 17.73 -4.20
C ARG A 147 -15.93 18.72 -5.35
N GLY A 148 -16.69 18.36 -6.39
CA GLY A 148 -17.17 19.31 -7.37
C GLY A 148 -17.84 20.44 -6.59
N THR A 149 -17.42 21.66 -6.85
CA THR A 149 -17.96 22.89 -6.29
C THR A 149 -19.47 22.94 -6.55
N ARG A 150 -20.26 22.34 -5.67
CA ARG A 150 -21.72 22.37 -5.70
C ARG A 150 -22.24 23.70 -5.13
N ASN A 151 -21.58 24.82 -5.46
CA ASN A 151 -21.92 26.14 -4.92
C ASN A 151 -22.13 27.22 -5.98
N TYR A 152 -21.94 26.97 -7.28
CA TYR A 152 -22.25 28.00 -8.28
C TYR A 152 -23.75 28.15 -8.56
N LEU A 153 -24.55 27.12 -8.33
CA LEU A 153 -26.02 27.20 -8.48
C LEU A 153 -26.74 27.92 -7.32
N ALA A 154 -26.05 28.18 -6.20
CA ALA A 154 -26.63 28.91 -5.07
C ALA A 154 -26.38 30.42 -5.13
N TYR A 155 -25.46 30.88 -5.99
CA TYR A 155 -25.21 32.30 -6.23
C TYR A 155 -26.12 32.86 -7.32
N ASP A 156 -26.37 32.07 -8.38
CA ASP A 156 -27.21 32.49 -9.51
C ASP A 156 -28.70 32.57 -9.16
N ALA A 157 -29.19 31.70 -8.26
CA ALA A 157 -30.57 31.70 -7.78
C ALA A 157 -30.90 32.83 -6.78
N ARG A 158 -29.94 33.70 -6.43
CA ARG A 158 -30.15 34.92 -5.63
C ARG A 158 -30.01 36.20 -6.45
N ALA A 159 -29.71 36.09 -7.75
CA ALA A 159 -29.50 37.20 -8.66
C ALA A 159 -30.70 37.46 -9.61
N THR A 160 -31.79 36.72 -9.44
CA THR A 160 -33.09 36.89 -10.12
C THR A 160 -34.19 37.09 -9.10
#